data_AF-A0A9E2VNI4-F1
#
_entry.id   AF-A0A9E2VNI4-F1
#
_cell.length_a   1.000
_cell.length_b   1.000
_cell.length_c   1.000
_cell.angle_alpha   90.00
_cell.angle_beta   90.00
_cell.angle_gamma   90.00
#
_symmetry.space_group_name_H-M   'P 1'
#
loop_
_entity.id
_entity.type
_entity.pdbx_description
1 polymer ?
#
loop_
_entity_poly.entity_id
_entity_poly.type
_entity_poly.pdbx_seq_one_letter_code
_entity_poly.pdbx_strand_id
1 'polypeptide(L)'
;TKVFFRDVYDHVVQIIDTIETLREMVSASLDIYLSSVSYRLNAVMRVLTVITTIFMPLSFIASIYGMNFDHMPELRSEWGYPAVLGVMAVVGVGMLLVFRKKRWL
;
A
#
# COMPACT_ATOMS: atom_id res chain seq x y z
N THR A 1 -46.72 -17.55 42.79
CA THR A 1 -46.53 -16.49 41.77
C THR A 1 -45.17 -15.80 41.86
N LYS A 2 -44.68 -15.37 43.03
CA LYS A 2 -43.36 -14.68 43.16
C LYS A 2 -42.14 -15.43 42.58
N VAL A 3 -42.11 -16.75 42.67
CA VAL A 3 -40.99 -17.57 42.15
C VAL A 3 -40.92 -17.53 40.61
N PHE A 4 -42.06 -17.62 39.92
CA PHE A 4 -42.13 -17.51 38.46
C PHE A 4 -41.71 -16.13 37.96
N PHE A 5 -42.05 -15.05 38.68
CA PHE A 5 -41.60 -13.71 38.33
C PHE A 5 -40.10 -13.49 38.52
N ARG A 6 -39.50 -14.14 39.52
CA ARG A 6 -38.04 -14.08 39.73
C ARG A 6 -37.29 -14.81 38.62
N ASP A 7 -37.77 -15.98 38.21
CA ASP A 7 -37.16 -16.74 37.12
C ASP A 7 -37.17 -15.96 35.80
N VAL A 8 -38.31 -15.33 35.46
CA VAL A 8 -38.39 -14.44 34.29
C VAL A 8 -37.43 -13.25 34.42
N TYR A 9 -37.33 -12.65 35.60
CA TYR A 9 -36.38 -11.55 35.84
C TYR A 9 -34.92 -11.99 35.60
N ASP A 10 -34.53 -13.14 36.13
CA ASP A 10 -33.18 -13.69 35.95
C ASP A 10 -32.87 -13.95 34.46
N HIS A 11 -33.85 -14.47 33.70
CA HIS A 11 -33.72 -14.65 32.25
C HIS A 11 -33.60 -13.31 31.51
N VAL A 12 -34.36 -12.29 31.91
CA VAL A 12 -34.25 -10.95 31.30
C VAL A 12 -32.85 -10.38 31.54
N VAL A 13 -32.30 -10.52 32.75
CA VAL A 13 -30.94 -10.06 33.06
C VAL A 13 -29.90 -10.80 32.20
N GLN A 14 -30.02 -12.12 32.07
CA GLN A 14 -29.11 -12.90 31.23
C GLN A 14 -29.17 -12.50 29.74
N ILE A 15 -30.37 -12.20 29.23
CA ILE A 15 -30.54 -11.70 27.86
C ILE A 15 -29.89 -10.32 27.71
N ILE A 16 -30.04 -9.43 28.70
CA ILE A 16 -29.40 -8.10 28.66
C ILE A 16 -27.88 -8.22 28.60
N ASP A 17 -27.28 -9.07 29.44
CA ASP A 17 -25.82 -9.30 29.42
C ASP A 17 -25.37 -9.89 28.08
N THR A 18 -26.18 -10.78 27.49
CA THR A 18 -25.90 -11.34 26.15
C THR A 18 -25.97 -10.27 25.07
N ILE A 19 -26.95 -9.35 25.14
CA ILE A 19 -27.05 -8.23 24.19
C ILE A 19 -25.86 -7.28 24.31
N GLU A 20 -25.41 -7.01 25.54
CA GLU A 20 -24.24 -6.16 25.78
C GLU A 20 -22.97 -6.78 25.18
N THR A 21 -22.71 -8.07 25.45
CA THR A 21 -21.57 -8.78 24.88
C THR A 21 -21.63 -8.85 23.35
N LEU A 22 -22.81 -9.07 22.76
CA LEU A 22 -22.99 -9.02 21.31
C LEU A 22 -22.69 -7.62 20.75
N ARG A 23 -23.07 -6.55 21.45
CA ARG A 23 -22.78 -5.17 21.03
C ARG A 23 -21.27 -4.91 21.03
N GLU A 24 -20.56 -5.36 22.05
CA GLU A 24 -19.10 -5.28 22.12
C GLU A 24 -18.43 -6.06 20.98
N MET A 25 -18.88 -7.29 20.71
CA MET A 25 -18.37 -8.12 19.61
C MET A 25 -18.59 -7.49 18.23
N VAL A 26 -19.76 -6.87 18.00
CA VAL A 26 -20.06 -6.15 16.76
C VAL A 26 -19.13 -4.95 16.59
N SER A 27 -18.90 -4.17 17.65
CA SER A 27 -17.95 -3.05 17.62
C SER A 27 -16.53 -3.52 17.30
N ALA A 28 -16.05 -4.55 18.00
CA ALA A 28 -14.73 -5.13 17.75
C ALA A 28 -14.59 -5.67 16.31
N SER A 29 -15.65 -6.27 15.78
CA SER A 29 -15.68 -6.78 14.40
C SER A 29 -15.59 -5.64 13.38
N LEU A 30 -16.26 -4.51 13.63
CA LEU A 30 -16.14 -3.33 12.79
C LEU A 30 -14.73 -2.76 12.81
N ASP A 31 -14.09 -2.68 13.98
CA ASP A 31 -12.72 -2.20 14.13
C ASP A 31 -11.71 -3.10 13.39
N ILE A 32 -11.88 -4.42 13.47
CA ILE A 32 -11.08 -5.39 12.71
C ILE A 32 -11.31 -5.21 11.20
N TYR A 33 -12.57 -5.03 10.78
CA TYR A 33 -12.90 -4.81 9.38
C TYR A 33 -12.23 -3.54 8.84
N LEU A 34 -12.37 -2.40 9.53
CA LEU A 34 -11.71 -1.15 9.16
C LEU A 34 -10.19 -1.30 9.12
N SER A 35 -9.61 -1.98 10.10
CA SER A 35 -8.16 -2.29 10.13
C SER A 35 -7.73 -3.12 8.92
N SER A 36 -8.54 -4.11 8.52
CA SER A 36 -8.27 -4.95 7.35
C SER A 36 -8.35 -4.15 6.04
N VAL A 37 -9.30 -3.22 5.94
CA VAL A 37 -9.44 -2.32 4.78
C VAL A 37 -8.23 -1.40 4.70
N SER A 38 -7.82 -0.75 5.81
CA SER A 38 -6.62 0.07 5.85
C SER A 38 -5.36 -0.72 5.53
N TYR A 39 -5.24 -1.97 5.97
CA TYR A 39 -4.14 -2.85 5.59
C TYR A 39 -4.08 -3.09 4.08
N ARG A 40 -5.22 -3.42 3.45
CA ARG A 40 -5.32 -3.59 1.99
C ARG A 40 -4.98 -2.30 1.26
N LEU A 41 -5.48 -1.14 1.72
CA LEU A 41 -5.15 0.16 1.13
C LEU A 41 -3.66 0.45 1.20
N ASN A 42 -3.03 0.21 2.36
CA ASN A 42 -1.59 0.38 2.53
C ASN A 42 -0.79 -0.54 1.60
N ALA A 43 -1.24 -1.78 1.39
CA ALA A 43 -0.60 -2.69 0.44
C ALA A 43 -0.71 -2.18 -1.01
N VAL A 44 -1.90 -1.73 -1.42
CA VAL A 44 -2.12 -1.16 -2.77
C VAL A 44 -1.30 0.10 -2.98
N MET A 45 -1.32 1.03 -2.02
CA MET A 45 -0.52 2.26 -2.07
C MET A 45 0.97 1.94 -2.17
N ARG A 46 1.46 0.95 -1.41
CA ARG A 46 2.85 0.53 -1.47
C ARG A 46 3.25 0.04 -2.86
N VAL A 47 2.42 -0.78 -3.51
CA VAL A 47 2.66 -1.24 -4.89
C VAL A 47 2.69 -0.06 -5.87
N LEU A 48 1.71 0.85 -5.79
CA LEU A 48 1.65 2.04 -6.64
C LEU A 48 2.86 2.96 -6.45
N THR A 49 3.31 3.15 -5.21
CA THR A 49 4.50 3.95 -4.90
C THR A 49 5.75 3.30 -5.47
N VAL A 50 5.94 1.98 -5.31
CA VAL A 50 7.10 1.27 -5.87
C VAL A 50 7.17 1.46 -7.38
N ILE A 51 6.05 1.26 -8.09
CA ILE A 51 5.96 1.48 -9.54
C ILE A 51 6.32 2.94 -9.86
N THR A 52 5.64 3.91 -9.24
CA THR A 52 5.85 5.33 -9.50
C THR A 52 7.28 5.78 -9.25
N THR A 53 7.90 5.35 -8.14
CA THR A 53 9.27 5.72 -7.79
C THR A 53 10.30 5.14 -8.76
N ILE A 54 10.05 3.97 -9.35
CA ILE A 54 10.92 3.41 -10.41
C ILE A 54 10.73 4.21 -11.71
N PHE A 55 9.49 4.49 -12.09
CA PHE A 55 9.18 5.18 -13.35
C PHE A 55 9.57 6.65 -13.35
N MET A 56 9.46 7.38 -12.24
CA MET A 56 9.73 8.82 -12.19
C MET A 56 11.14 9.22 -12.69
N PRO A 57 12.26 8.65 -12.19
CA PRO A 57 13.60 8.97 -12.71
C PRO A 57 13.83 8.46 -14.14
N LEU A 58 13.27 7.30 -14.50
CA LEU A 58 13.38 6.75 -15.86
C LEU A 58 12.67 7.67 -16.87
N SER A 59 11.44 8.07 -16.57
CA SER A 59 10.66 9.01 -17.38
C SER A 59 11.34 10.37 -17.45
N PHE A 60 11.93 10.86 -16.36
CA PHE A 60 12.67 12.13 -16.37
C PHE A 60 13.87 12.10 -17.34
N ILE A 61 14.66 11.02 -17.31
CA ILE A 61 15.77 10.83 -18.26
C ILE A 61 15.24 10.75 -19.69
N ALA A 62 14.20 9.93 -19.92
CA ALA A 62 13.58 9.81 -21.25
C ALA A 62 13.00 11.13 -21.76
N SER A 63 12.40 11.94 -20.88
CA SER A 63 11.89 13.27 -21.23
C SER A 63 13.01 14.23 -21.61
N ILE A 64 14.15 14.24 -20.89
CA ILE A 64 15.30 15.08 -21.25
C ILE A 64 15.86 14.70 -22.62
N TYR A 65 16.05 13.40 -22.89
CA TYR A 65 16.55 12.91 -24.18
C TYR A 65 15.51 12.95 -25.30
N GLY A 66 14.22 13.05 -24.97
CA GLY A 66 13.12 13.24 -25.93
C GLY A 66 12.91 14.69 -26.35
N MET A 67 13.62 15.65 -25.74
CA MET A 67 13.61 17.04 -26.19
C MET A 67 14.51 17.19 -27.43
N ASN A 68 13.99 17.80 -28.50
CA ASN A 68 14.72 18.12 -29.75
C ASN A 68 15.82 19.17 -29.50
N PHE A 69 16.90 18.80 -28.80
CA PHE A 69 18.08 19.65 -28.67
C PHE A 69 19.05 19.37 -29.82
N ASP A 70 19.25 20.39 -30.67
CA ASP A 70 20.13 20.38 -31.84
C ASP A 70 21.64 20.30 -31.48
N HIS A 71 21.97 20.47 -30.19
CA HIS A 71 23.34 20.43 -29.64
C HIS A 71 23.42 19.58 -28.38
N MET A 72 23.22 18.26 -28.50
CA MET A 72 23.66 17.30 -27.48
C MET A 72 25.02 16.72 -27.89
N PRO A 73 26.14 17.08 -27.24
CA PRO A 73 27.48 16.56 -27.59
C PRO A 73 27.59 15.03 -27.45
N GLU A 74 26.70 14.39 -26.70
CA GLU A 74 26.59 12.94 -26.52
C GLU A 74 25.95 12.21 -27.71
N LEU A 75 25.20 12.91 -28.58
CA LEU A 75 24.52 12.32 -29.74
C LEU A 75 25.48 12.00 -30.89
N ARG A 76 26.67 12.60 -30.87
CA ARG A 76 27.71 12.48 -31.90
C ARG A 76 28.62 11.26 -31.69
N SER A 77 28.51 10.60 -30.54
CA SER A 77 29.26 9.39 -30.19
C SER A 77 28.35 8.16 -30.31
N GLU A 78 28.78 7.13 -31.03
CA GLU A 78 28.04 5.85 -31.18
C GLU A 78 27.71 5.19 -29.82
N TRP A 79 28.40 5.59 -28.74
CA TRP A 79 28.24 5.05 -27.39
C TRP A 79 27.35 5.87 -26.47
N GLY A 80 26.88 7.06 -26.88
CA GLY A 80 26.04 7.92 -26.03
C GLY A 80 24.69 7.27 -25.70
N TYR A 81 24.00 6.74 -26.70
CA TYR A 81 22.70 6.08 -26.53
C TYR A 81 22.78 4.79 -25.67
N PRO A 82 23.76 3.87 -25.90
CA PRO A 82 23.99 2.73 -25.01
C PRO A 82 24.35 3.13 -23.56
N ALA A 83 25.15 4.19 -23.37
CA ALA A 83 25.55 4.63 -22.03
C ALA A 83 24.35 5.13 -21.20
N VAL A 84 23.45 5.90 -21.83
CA VAL A 84 22.22 6.40 -21.19
C VAL A 84 21.29 5.25 -20.83
N LEU A 85 21.10 4.28 -21.73
CA LEU A 85 20.37 3.05 -21.45
C LEU A 85 20.98 2.27 -20.28
N GLY A 86 22.33 2.22 -20.21
CA GLY A 86 23.06 1.64 -19.08
C GLY A 86 22.76 2.36 -17.77
N VAL A 87 22.79 3.69 -17.75
CA VAL A 87 22.45 4.50 -16.56
C VAL A 87 21.00 4.29 -16.13
N MET A 88 20.06 4.29 -17.09
CA MET A 88 18.65 4.00 -16.81
C MET A 88 18.46 2.61 -16.21
N ALA A 89 19.14 1.60 -16.75
CA ALA A 89 19.10 0.23 -16.24
C ALA A 89 19.70 0.14 -14.83
N VAL A 90 20.84 0.79 -14.56
CA VAL A 90 21.48 0.84 -13.24
C VAL A 90 20.59 1.53 -12.21
N VAL A 91 19.95 2.64 -12.56
CA VAL A 91 19.01 3.36 -11.68
C VAL A 91 17.78 2.51 -11.39
N GLY A 92 17.20 1.88 -12.41
CA GLY A 92 16.04 0.98 -12.26
C GLY A 92 16.34 -0.22 -11.36
N VAL A 93 17.46 -0.92 -11.63
CA VAL A 93 17.89 -2.08 -10.83
C VAL A 93 18.30 -1.67 -9.42
N GLY A 94 19.00 -0.53 -9.26
CA GLY A 94 19.38 0.02 -7.97
C GLY A 94 18.17 0.32 -7.08
N MET A 95 17.15 0.97 -7.64
CA MET A 95 15.87 1.21 -6.96
C MET A 95 15.19 -0.11 -6.56
N LEU A 96 15.13 -1.08 -7.48
CA LEU A 96 14.55 -2.41 -7.22
C LEU A 96 15.25 -3.14 -6.06
N LEU A 97 16.58 -3.10 -6.02
CA LEU A 97 17.38 -3.70 -4.95
C LEU A 97 17.14 -3.01 -3.61
N VAL A 98 17.03 -1.68 -3.59
CA VAL A 98 16.72 -0.92 -2.37
C VAL A 98 15.33 -1.27 -1.83
N PHE A 99 14.32 -1.34 -2.71
CA PHE A 99 12.96 -1.73 -2.32
C PHE A 99 12.89 -3.18 -1.82
N ARG A 100 13.62 -4.10 -2.45
CA ARG A 100 13.74 -5.49 -2.00
C ARG A 100 14.44 -5.59 -0.64
N LYS A 101 15.52 -4.82 -0.41
CA LYS A 101 16.26 -4.81 0.87
C LYS A 101 15.43 -4.21 2.01
N LYS A 102 14.59 -3.22 1.73
CA LYS A 102 13.73 -2.60 2.74
C LYS A 102 12.51 -3.46 3.14
N ARG A 103 12.30 -4.65 2.54
CA ARG A 103 11.09 -5.49 2.74
C ARG A 103 9.79 -4.73 2.52
N TRP A 104 9.81 -3.73 1.63
CA TRP A 104 8.59 -3.06 1.19
C TRP A 104 7.88 -3.91 0.12
N LEU A 105 8.56 -4.92 -0.41
CA LEU A 105 8.00 -6.08 -1.09
C LEU A 105 8.09 -7.30 -0.15
#